data_AF-G4NM83-F1
#
_entry.id   AF-G4NM83-F1
#
_cell.length_a   1.000
_cell.length_b   1.000
_cell.length_c   1.000
_cell.angle_alpha   90.00
_cell.angle_beta   90.00
_cell.angle_gamma   90.00
#
_symmetry.space_group_name_H-M   'P 1'
#
loop_
_entity.id
_entity.type
_entity.pdbx_description
1 polymer ?
#
loop_
_entity_poly.entity_id
_entity_poly.type
_entity_poly.pdbx_seq_one_letter_code
_entity_poly.pdbx_strand_id
1 'polypeptide(L)'
;MFKLIKSAFLIACCIVGYFWIKKESIVEQWLSQQLHAQVTVGNISPGLSKTKIRHLCIHNPLSSDKYPYAVEIEYVSLKYSIVTMILSKKIDISDVILQGTSLTIFPCEGSSKTNWSFFWDSFINHSNELTKFHSSQFESSVDTIPVFIKRCLCTNTRVSGIKNNYKEIPTTPVPSLEFRGSLSCSPLPTLGETARALLYLIVEESFYHANVSGDIARPLSKQARAYFNSSLSDYSYLKKRGTFPSNLTNELEGFMKELLFR
;
A
#
# COMPACT_ATOMS: atom_id res chain seq x y z
N MET A 1 45.15 11.76 22.85
CA MET A 1 43.70 11.96 22.60
C MET A 1 43.35 12.22 21.12
N PHE A 2 44.11 13.03 20.37
CA PHE A 2 43.78 13.38 18.98
C PHE A 2 43.70 12.19 17.98
N LYS A 3 44.48 11.13 18.17
CA LYS A 3 44.43 9.91 17.31
C LYS A 3 43.14 9.10 17.51
N LEU A 4 42.67 8.96 18.76
CA LEU A 4 41.43 8.24 19.10
C LEU A 4 40.19 8.96 18.53
N ILE A 5 40.16 10.30 18.57
CA ILE A 5 39.05 11.10 18.03
C ILE A 5 38.97 10.98 16.50
N LYS A 6 40.12 11.00 15.80
CA LYS A 6 40.15 10.80 14.33
C LYS A 6 39.65 9.41 13.92
N SER A 7 40.05 8.36 14.64
CA SER A 7 39.58 6.99 14.37
C SER A 7 38.08 6.84 14.64
N ALA A 8 37.56 7.42 15.72
CA ALA A 8 36.12 7.39 16.02
C ALA A 8 35.30 8.15 14.97
N PHE A 9 35.79 9.31 14.50
CA PHE A 9 35.15 10.07 13.43
C PHE A 9 35.13 9.29 12.10
N LEU A 10 36.25 8.64 11.76
CA LEU A 10 36.35 7.83 10.54
C LEU A 10 35.41 6.62 10.59
N ILE A 11 35.32 5.94 11.74
CA ILE A 11 34.37 4.83 11.95
C ILE A 11 32.92 5.35 11.85
N ALA A 12 32.60 6.49 12.46
CA ALA A 12 31.27 7.09 12.34
C ALA A 12 30.93 7.45 10.88
N CYS A 13 31.87 8.03 10.13
CA CYS A 13 31.71 8.31 8.70
C CYS A 13 31.55 7.03 7.87
N CYS A 14 32.30 5.97 8.17
CA CYS A 14 32.16 4.67 7.50
C CYS A 14 30.80 4.01 7.80
N ILE A 15 30.32 4.08 9.05
CA ILE A 15 29.01 3.56 9.44
C ILE A 15 27.91 4.35 8.73
N VAL A 16 27.97 5.69 8.77
CA VAL A 16 27.02 6.55 8.07
C VAL A 16 27.06 6.22 6.57
N GLY A 17 28.23 6.23 5.94
CA GLY A 17 28.39 5.88 4.52
C GLY A 17 27.83 4.50 4.17
N TYR A 18 28.07 3.49 5.00
CA TYR A 18 27.53 2.15 4.85
C TYR A 18 25.99 2.13 4.91
N PHE A 19 25.39 2.82 5.89
CA PHE A 19 23.93 2.96 5.97
C PHE A 19 23.35 3.69 4.76
N TRP A 20 24.03 4.72 4.26
CA TRP A 20 23.60 5.46 3.07
C TRP A 20 23.63 4.62 1.79
N ILE A 21 24.52 3.64 1.70
CA ILE A 21 24.65 2.72 0.56
C ILE A 21 23.68 1.53 0.67
N LYS A 22 23.37 1.06 1.89
CA LYS A 22 22.53 -0.12 2.10
C LYS A 22 21.05 0.15 2.37
N LYS A 23 20.64 1.41 2.52
CA LYS A 23 19.25 1.77 2.86
C LYS A 23 18.23 1.17 1.88
N GLU A 24 18.53 1.11 0.57
CA GLU A 24 17.67 0.48 -0.44
C GLU A 24 17.48 -1.00 -0.12
N SER A 25 18.57 -1.77 -0.04
CA SER A 25 18.51 -3.21 0.22
C SER A 25 17.86 -3.57 1.56
N ILE A 26 18.02 -2.73 2.59
CA ILE A 26 17.35 -2.92 3.88
C ILE A 26 15.83 -2.78 3.72
N VAL A 27 15.37 -1.73 3.02
CA VAL A 27 13.95 -1.51 2.77
C VAL A 27 13.37 -2.57 1.84
N GLU A 28 14.12 -3.00 0.81
CA GLU A 28 13.74 -4.11 -0.06
C GLU A 28 13.54 -5.40 0.73
N GLN A 29 14.52 -5.78 1.54
CA GLN A 29 14.46 -7.02 2.32
C GLN A 29 13.31 -6.97 3.32
N TRP A 30 13.14 -5.85 4.02
CA TRP A 30 12.06 -5.67 4.97
C TRP A 30 10.68 -5.72 4.29
N LEU A 31 10.47 -4.96 3.20
CA LEU A 31 9.21 -5.00 2.45
C LEU A 31 8.95 -6.39 1.86
N SER A 32 9.99 -7.07 1.38
CA SER A 32 9.86 -8.41 0.81
C SER A 32 9.40 -9.42 1.86
N GLN A 33 9.91 -9.30 3.09
CA GLN A 33 9.47 -10.12 4.21
C GLN A 33 8.02 -9.82 4.61
N GLN A 34 7.65 -8.53 4.75
CA GLN A 34 6.31 -8.14 5.17
C GLN A 34 5.22 -8.45 4.13
N LEU A 35 5.58 -8.37 2.85
CA LEU A 35 4.67 -8.64 1.73
C LEU A 35 4.82 -10.06 1.16
N HIS A 36 5.70 -10.90 1.73
CA HIS A 36 5.98 -12.25 1.23
C HIS A 36 6.13 -12.30 -0.30
N ALA A 37 6.81 -11.30 -0.86
CA ALA A 37 6.93 -11.06 -2.29
C ALA A 37 8.29 -10.45 -2.58
N GLN A 38 8.81 -10.67 -3.78
CA GLN A 38 10.04 -9.98 -4.17
C GLN A 38 9.73 -8.49 -4.41
N VAL A 39 10.48 -7.62 -3.74
CA VAL A 39 10.36 -6.16 -3.84
C VAL A 39 11.67 -5.57 -4.34
N THR A 40 11.57 -4.58 -5.22
CA THR A 40 12.69 -3.75 -5.67
C THR A 40 12.43 -2.30 -5.32
N VAL A 41 13.43 -1.64 -4.74
CA VAL A 41 13.36 -0.26 -4.28
C VAL A 41 14.51 0.50 -4.93
N GLY A 42 14.19 1.52 -5.71
CA GLY A 42 15.20 2.42 -6.24
C GLY A 42 15.65 3.45 -5.20
N ASN A 43 16.38 4.46 -5.65
CA ASN A 43 17.10 5.39 -4.78
C ASN A 43 16.21 6.04 -3.70
N ILE A 44 16.60 5.89 -2.43
CA ILE A 44 15.94 6.51 -1.28
C ILE A 44 16.67 7.81 -0.93
N SER A 45 15.98 8.95 -0.95
CA SER A 45 16.49 10.23 -0.48
C SER A 45 15.86 10.57 0.87
N PRO A 46 16.48 10.17 2.00
CA PRO A 46 15.97 10.50 3.33
C PRO A 46 16.23 11.98 3.66
N GLY A 47 15.30 12.55 4.41
CA GLY A 47 15.39 13.91 4.95
C GLY A 47 14.74 13.99 6.32
N LEU A 48 14.94 15.11 7.01
CA LEU A 48 14.49 15.25 8.41
C LEU A 48 12.97 15.29 8.59
N SER A 49 12.25 15.71 7.55
CA SER A 49 10.78 15.80 7.55
C SER A 49 10.12 15.11 6.35
N LYS A 50 10.94 14.53 5.47
CA LYS A 50 10.49 13.94 4.22
C LYS A 50 11.47 12.90 3.73
N THR A 51 10.98 11.73 3.38
CA THR A 51 11.72 10.73 2.59
C THR A 51 11.10 10.61 1.21
N LYS A 52 11.95 10.50 0.19
CA LYS A 52 11.53 10.22 -1.19
C LYS A 52 12.12 8.88 -1.61
N ILE A 53 11.35 8.06 -2.31
CA ILE A 53 11.82 6.82 -2.93
C ILE A 53 11.54 6.95 -4.41
N ARG A 54 12.58 6.86 -5.23
CA ARG A 54 12.45 6.82 -6.68
C ARG A 54 12.31 5.37 -7.08
N HIS A 55 11.13 4.99 -7.57
CA HIS A 55 10.79 3.65 -8.00
C HIS A 55 10.61 2.62 -6.86
N LEU A 56 9.44 2.00 -6.81
CA LEU A 56 9.12 0.88 -5.92
C LEU A 56 8.31 -0.15 -6.71
N CYS A 57 8.77 -1.40 -6.73
CA CYS A 57 8.14 -2.48 -7.48
C CYS A 57 7.88 -3.69 -6.60
N ILE A 58 6.69 -4.27 -6.73
CA ILE A 58 6.34 -5.59 -6.21
C ILE A 58 6.25 -6.52 -7.40
N HIS A 59 7.10 -7.53 -7.45
CA HIS A 59 7.17 -8.49 -8.55
C HIS A 59 5.97 -9.43 -8.54
N ASN A 60 5.56 -9.88 -9.73
CA ASN A 60 4.56 -10.94 -9.81
C ASN A 60 5.13 -12.25 -9.25
N PRO A 61 4.30 -13.06 -8.55
CA PRO A 61 4.72 -14.36 -8.03
C PRO A 61 4.96 -15.36 -9.17
N LEU A 62 4.31 -15.16 -10.32
CA LEU A 62 4.53 -15.91 -11.55
C LEU A 62 5.35 -15.05 -12.50
N SER A 63 6.47 -15.61 -12.97
CA SER A 63 7.34 -14.95 -13.95
C SER A 63 6.60 -14.71 -15.27
N SER A 64 6.53 -13.46 -15.70
CA SER A 64 6.01 -13.08 -17.02
C SER A 64 6.89 -12.00 -17.62
N ASP A 65 7.42 -12.23 -18.82
CA ASP A 65 8.25 -11.24 -19.52
C ASP A 65 7.45 -9.98 -19.90
N LYS A 66 6.15 -10.14 -20.17
CA LYS A 66 5.26 -9.02 -20.51
C LYS A 66 4.85 -8.23 -19.27
N TYR A 67 4.70 -8.90 -18.13
CA TYR A 67 4.19 -8.33 -16.88
C TYR A 67 5.05 -8.74 -15.69
N PRO A 68 6.26 -8.16 -15.54
CA PRO A 68 7.17 -8.55 -14.46
C PRO A 68 6.68 -8.09 -13.07
N TYR A 69 5.90 -7.01 -13.00
CA TYR A 69 5.48 -6.39 -11.75
C TYR A 69 3.96 -6.46 -11.54
N ALA A 70 3.54 -6.81 -10.32
CA ALA A 70 2.16 -6.67 -9.85
C ALA A 70 1.85 -5.20 -9.52
N VAL A 71 2.82 -4.50 -8.92
CA VAL A 71 2.77 -3.08 -8.61
C VAL A 71 4.07 -2.44 -9.04
N GLU A 72 3.97 -1.30 -9.71
CA GLU A 72 5.07 -0.42 -10.00
C GLU A 72 4.67 1.01 -9.60
N ILE A 73 5.51 1.69 -8.84
CA ILE A 73 5.28 3.08 -8.40
C ILE A 73 6.49 3.89 -8.79
N GLU A 74 6.30 4.88 -9.66
CA GLU A 74 7.40 5.75 -10.12
C GLU A 74 8.03 6.53 -8.95
N TYR A 75 7.20 7.01 -8.03
CA TYR A 75 7.67 7.86 -6.94
C TYR A 75 6.82 7.73 -5.67
N VAL A 76 7.50 7.51 -4.55
CA VAL A 76 6.89 7.52 -3.20
C VAL A 76 7.46 8.70 -2.41
N SER A 77 6.59 9.45 -1.76
CA SER A 77 6.98 10.53 -0.86
C SER A 77 6.30 10.38 0.48
N LEU A 78 7.11 10.18 1.52
CA LEU A 78 6.69 10.11 2.91
C LEU A 78 7.00 11.44 3.58
N LYS A 79 6.01 12.10 4.17
CA LYS A 79 6.22 13.27 5.03
C LYS A 79 5.95 12.89 6.47
N TYR A 80 6.84 13.32 7.36
CA TYR A 80 6.79 13.04 8.78
C TYR A 80 7.53 14.13 9.55
N SER A 81 7.50 14.07 10.87
CA SER A 81 8.42 14.84 11.72
C SER A 81 9.15 13.88 12.65
N ILE A 82 10.48 13.83 12.54
CA ILE A 82 11.31 12.99 13.41
C ILE A 82 11.13 13.40 14.87
N VAL A 83 11.00 14.70 15.14
CA VAL A 83 10.77 15.23 16.50
C VAL A 83 9.48 14.66 17.09
N THR A 84 8.39 14.65 16.32
CA THR A 84 7.12 14.11 16.81
C THR A 84 7.17 12.59 16.98
N MET A 85 7.88 11.87 16.13
CA MET A 85 8.05 10.41 16.25
C MET A 85 8.81 10.04 17.52
N ILE A 86 9.91 10.75 17.83
CA ILE A 86 10.72 10.51 19.03
C ILE A 86 9.87 10.74 20.30
N LEU A 87 9.10 11.83 20.35
CA LEU A 87 8.29 12.18 21.52
C LEU A 87 7.09 11.25 21.73
N SER A 88 6.47 10.79 20.65
CA SER A 88 5.22 10.02 20.71
C SER A 88 5.42 8.50 20.78
N LYS A 89 6.67 8.02 20.72
CA LYS A 89 7.03 6.58 20.68
C LYS A 89 6.26 5.78 19.61
N LYS A 90 5.82 6.46 18.55
CA LYS A 90 5.10 5.89 17.41
C LYS A 90 5.60 6.51 16.11
N ILE A 91 5.39 5.80 15.00
CA ILE A 91 5.66 6.32 13.66
C ILE A 91 4.44 7.15 13.23
N ASP A 92 4.55 8.49 13.28
CA ASP A 92 3.51 9.44 12.84
C ASP A 92 3.86 10.03 11.47
N ILE A 93 3.21 9.52 10.42
CA ILE A 93 3.37 9.94 9.03
C ILE A 93 2.21 10.86 8.66
N SER A 94 2.50 12.07 8.23
CA SER A 94 1.48 13.03 7.84
C SER A 94 0.94 12.75 6.44
N ASP A 95 1.81 12.45 5.49
CA ASP A 95 1.45 12.16 4.10
C ASP A 95 2.26 10.99 3.56
N VAL A 96 1.57 10.02 2.96
CA VAL A 96 2.14 9.09 1.99
C VAL A 96 1.61 9.48 0.62
N ILE A 97 2.50 9.80 -0.32
CA ILE A 97 2.11 10.17 -1.69
C ILE A 97 2.72 9.16 -2.63
N LEU A 98 1.87 8.45 -3.35
CA LEU A 98 2.22 7.49 -4.40
C LEU A 98 1.88 8.14 -5.75
N GLN A 99 2.88 8.28 -6.62
CA GLN A 99 2.73 8.92 -7.92
C GLN A 99 3.16 7.95 -9.02
N GLY A 100 2.33 7.83 -10.05
CA GLY A 100 2.59 6.94 -11.19
C GLY A 100 2.47 5.47 -10.78
N THR A 101 1.39 5.12 -10.08
CA THR A 101 1.13 3.74 -9.67
C THR A 101 0.55 2.94 -10.82
N SER A 102 1.24 1.90 -11.27
CA SER A 102 0.75 0.91 -12.23
C SER A 102 0.42 -0.39 -11.49
N LEU A 103 -0.81 -0.86 -11.65
CA LEU A 103 -1.28 -2.13 -11.11
C LEU A 103 -1.54 -3.11 -12.26
N THR A 104 -0.94 -4.29 -12.16
CA THR A 104 -1.06 -5.31 -13.19
C THR A 104 -1.89 -6.48 -12.69
N ILE A 105 -2.80 -6.94 -13.53
CA ILE A 105 -3.64 -8.11 -13.30
C ILE A 105 -3.20 -9.20 -14.24
N PHE A 106 -2.95 -10.39 -13.70
CA PHE A 106 -2.56 -11.54 -14.49
C PHE A 106 -3.38 -12.76 -14.06
N PRO A 107 -4.01 -13.50 -14.98
CA PRO A 107 -4.78 -14.68 -14.62
C PRO A 107 -3.83 -15.82 -14.27
N CYS A 108 -4.21 -16.65 -13.31
CA CYS A 108 -3.44 -17.84 -12.98
C CYS A 108 -3.96 -19.01 -13.80
N GLU A 109 -3.07 -19.77 -14.43
CA GLU A 109 -3.46 -20.86 -15.34
C GLU A 109 -4.40 -21.86 -14.63
N GLY A 110 -5.49 -22.21 -15.31
CA GLY A 110 -6.48 -23.17 -14.81
C GLY A 110 -7.37 -22.68 -13.66
N SER A 111 -7.36 -21.38 -13.32
CA SER A 111 -8.16 -20.82 -12.22
C SER A 111 -8.93 -19.56 -12.60
N SER A 112 -10.00 -19.27 -11.86
CA SER A 112 -10.67 -17.96 -11.88
C SER A 112 -9.98 -16.92 -10.97
N LYS A 113 -8.79 -17.23 -10.45
CA LYS A 113 -8.00 -16.37 -9.59
C LYS A 113 -6.95 -15.60 -10.40
N THR A 114 -6.60 -14.41 -9.95
CA THR A 114 -5.51 -13.60 -10.50
C THR A 114 -4.25 -13.71 -9.61
N ASN A 115 -3.14 -13.12 -10.06
CA ASN A 115 -1.93 -12.91 -9.28
C ASN A 115 -2.22 -12.34 -7.88
N TRP A 116 -3.25 -11.49 -7.76
CA TRP A 116 -3.67 -10.89 -6.50
C TRP A 116 -4.15 -11.90 -5.46
N SER A 117 -4.79 -13.00 -5.87
CA SER A 117 -5.14 -14.09 -4.94
C SER A 117 -3.92 -14.65 -4.21
N PHE A 118 -2.77 -14.78 -4.88
CA PHE A 118 -1.55 -15.29 -4.24
C PHE A 118 -1.06 -14.35 -3.13
N PHE A 119 -1.06 -13.04 -3.39
CA PHE A 119 -0.69 -12.05 -2.38
C PHE A 119 -1.66 -12.09 -1.18
N TRP A 120 -2.97 -12.20 -1.43
CA TRP A 120 -3.96 -12.25 -0.36
C TRP A 120 -3.86 -13.52 0.48
N ASP A 121 -3.71 -14.67 -0.17
CA ASP A 121 -3.54 -15.96 0.50
C ASP A 121 -2.26 -15.91 1.37
N SER A 122 -1.16 -15.33 0.88
CA SER A 122 0.05 -15.09 1.68
C SER A 122 -0.22 -14.18 2.88
N PHE A 123 -0.90 -13.05 2.71
CA PHE A 123 -1.16 -12.09 3.79
C PHE A 123 -2.04 -12.66 4.90
N ILE A 124 -3.04 -13.48 4.55
CA ILE A 124 -3.99 -14.09 5.49
C ILE A 124 -3.37 -15.28 6.22
N ASN A 125 -2.66 -16.15 5.50
CA ASN A 125 -2.10 -17.36 6.12
C ASN A 125 -0.94 -17.00 7.06
N HIS A 126 -0.11 -16.02 6.69
CA HIS A 126 1.04 -15.63 7.49
C HIS A 126 0.71 -14.61 8.57
N SER A 127 -0.48 -13.99 8.57
CA SER A 127 -0.94 -13.21 9.73
C SER A 127 -1.16 -14.07 10.98
N ASN A 128 -1.45 -15.37 10.81
CA ASN A 128 -1.58 -16.32 11.93
C ASN A 128 -0.23 -16.86 12.41
N GLU A 129 0.78 -16.88 11.53
CA GLU A 129 2.12 -17.40 11.82
C GLU A 129 3.09 -16.39 12.44
N LEU A 130 2.73 -15.10 12.50
CA LEU A 130 3.51 -14.08 13.21
C LEU A 130 3.66 -14.39 14.72
N THR A 131 2.89 -15.34 15.26
CA THR A 131 3.06 -15.87 16.63
C THR A 131 4.01 -17.08 16.72
N LYS A 132 4.50 -17.63 15.61
CA LYS A 132 5.32 -18.86 15.58
C LYS A 132 6.60 -18.79 14.74
N PHE A 133 6.75 -17.84 13.82
CA PHE A 133 8.02 -17.64 13.10
C PHE A 133 8.90 -16.60 13.79
N HIS A 134 9.40 -16.96 14.98
CA HIS A 134 10.64 -16.39 15.50
C HIS A 134 11.82 -16.91 14.64
N SER A 135 11.97 -16.39 13.42
CA SER A 135 13.22 -16.56 12.67
C SER A 135 14.25 -15.58 13.24
N SER A 136 15.17 -16.14 14.01
CA SER A 136 16.16 -15.52 14.90
C SER A 136 17.27 -14.69 14.24
N GLN A 137 17.02 -14.01 13.10
CA GLN A 137 18.09 -13.25 12.44
C GLN A 137 17.84 -11.76 12.18
N PHE A 138 16.61 -11.25 12.18
CA PHE A 138 16.34 -9.81 12.09
C PHE A 138 14.96 -9.45 12.67
N GLU A 139 14.69 -9.75 13.95
CA GLU A 139 13.60 -9.06 14.65
C GLU A 139 14.05 -7.64 14.93
N SER A 140 13.73 -6.73 14.02
CA SER A 140 13.93 -5.32 14.27
C SER A 140 12.86 -4.89 15.28
N SER A 141 13.26 -4.18 16.35
CA SER A 141 12.30 -3.56 17.28
C SER A 141 11.34 -2.57 16.59
N VAL A 142 11.56 -2.27 15.31
CA VAL A 142 10.73 -1.42 14.45
C VAL A 142 9.41 -2.11 14.09
N ASP A 143 9.38 -3.44 14.00
CA ASP A 143 8.19 -4.18 13.54
C ASP A 143 7.00 -4.10 14.51
N THR A 144 7.28 -3.84 15.80
CA THR A 144 6.26 -3.69 16.84
C THR A 144 5.88 -2.23 17.10
N ILE A 145 6.52 -1.26 16.43
CA ILE A 145 6.24 0.15 16.66
C ILE A 145 4.87 0.48 16.05
N PRO A 146 3.95 1.07 16.83
CA PRO A 146 2.66 1.50 16.31
C PRO A 146 2.84 2.58 15.24
N VAL A 147 2.05 2.48 14.18
CA VAL A 147 2.10 3.38 13.03
C VAL A 147 0.77 4.09 12.88
N PHE A 148 0.84 5.38 12.61
CA PHE A 148 -0.31 6.20 12.25
C PHE A 148 0.01 7.00 10.99
N ILE A 149 -0.77 6.77 9.93
CA ILE A 149 -0.68 7.51 8.67
C ILE A 149 -1.93 8.39 8.56
N LYS A 150 -1.76 9.71 8.61
CA LYS A 150 -2.88 10.66 8.54
C LYS A 150 -3.56 10.64 7.17
N ARG A 151 -2.76 10.62 6.10
CA ARG A 151 -3.24 10.61 4.71
C ARG A 151 -2.33 9.80 3.81
N CYS A 152 -2.91 8.98 2.96
CA CYS A 152 -2.28 8.37 1.80
C CYS A 152 -2.99 8.87 0.53
N LEU A 153 -2.24 9.33 -0.46
CA LEU A 153 -2.75 9.85 -1.73
C LEU A 153 -2.08 9.13 -2.89
N CYS A 154 -2.87 8.51 -3.76
CA CYS A 154 -2.42 7.90 -5.00
C CYS A 154 -2.82 8.79 -6.18
N THR A 155 -1.86 9.11 -7.04
CA THR A 155 -2.08 9.96 -8.23
C THR A 155 -1.51 9.31 -9.48
N ASN A 156 -2.14 9.58 -10.63
CA ASN A 156 -1.78 8.98 -11.91
C ASN A 156 -1.76 7.44 -11.84
N THR A 157 -2.74 6.86 -11.14
CA THR A 157 -2.88 5.41 -11.01
C THR A 157 -3.43 4.82 -12.30
N ARG A 158 -2.92 3.67 -12.71
CA ARG A 158 -3.36 2.93 -13.90
C ARG A 158 -3.50 1.45 -13.57
N VAL A 159 -4.46 0.80 -14.21
CA VAL A 159 -4.67 -0.65 -14.13
C VAL A 159 -4.51 -1.24 -15.52
N SER A 160 -3.77 -2.33 -15.66
CA SER A 160 -3.60 -3.03 -16.93
C SER A 160 -3.44 -4.54 -16.70
N GLY A 161 -3.36 -5.31 -17.78
CA GLY A 161 -3.04 -6.73 -17.70
C GLY A 161 -3.99 -7.61 -18.51
N ILE A 162 -4.36 -8.77 -17.96
CA ILE A 162 -5.18 -9.78 -18.64
C ILE A 162 -6.23 -10.31 -17.66
N LYS A 163 -7.49 -10.47 -18.11
CA LYS A 163 -8.57 -11.10 -17.33
C LYS A 163 -8.50 -12.63 -17.41
N ASN A 164 -9.23 -13.32 -16.53
CA ASN A 164 -9.34 -14.80 -16.51
C ASN A 164 -9.80 -15.45 -17.82
N ASN A 165 -10.43 -14.71 -18.73
CA ASN A 165 -10.81 -15.18 -20.06
C ASN A 165 -9.77 -14.84 -21.14
N TYR A 166 -8.53 -14.53 -20.73
CA TYR A 166 -7.43 -14.10 -21.58
C TYR A 166 -7.69 -12.82 -22.40
N LYS A 167 -8.73 -12.05 -22.05
CA LYS A 167 -8.94 -10.73 -22.64
C LYS A 167 -8.01 -9.71 -22.00
N GLU A 168 -7.30 -8.97 -22.85
CA GLU A 168 -6.44 -7.88 -22.43
C GLU A 168 -7.25 -6.75 -21.76
N ILE A 169 -6.70 -6.23 -20.68
CA ILE A 169 -7.17 -5.03 -20.00
C ILE A 169 -6.26 -3.91 -20.51
N PRO A 170 -6.78 -3.00 -21.36
CA PRO A 170 -5.99 -1.85 -21.78
C PRO A 170 -5.59 -1.03 -20.56
N THR A 171 -4.48 -0.32 -20.64
CA THR A 171 -4.03 0.59 -19.59
C THR A 171 -5.11 1.62 -19.27
N THR A 172 -5.82 1.39 -18.18
CA THR A 172 -7.01 2.14 -17.79
C THR A 172 -6.64 3.10 -16.66
N PRO A 173 -6.81 4.42 -16.85
CA PRO A 173 -6.54 5.39 -15.80
C PRO A 173 -7.59 5.28 -14.68
N VAL A 174 -7.13 5.46 -13.45
CA VAL A 174 -7.95 5.47 -12.24
C VAL A 174 -7.95 6.89 -11.67
N PRO A 175 -9.09 7.40 -11.16
CA PRO A 175 -9.13 8.68 -10.44
C PRO A 175 -8.14 8.70 -9.27
N SER A 176 -7.72 9.89 -8.84
CA SER A 176 -6.88 9.99 -7.64
C SER A 176 -7.59 9.39 -6.43
N LEU A 177 -6.88 8.54 -5.68
CA LEU A 177 -7.42 7.84 -4.51
C LEU A 177 -6.85 8.46 -3.24
N GLU A 178 -7.71 8.78 -2.28
CA GLU A 178 -7.31 9.31 -0.97
C GLU A 178 -7.80 8.40 0.15
N PHE A 179 -6.87 7.99 1.01
CA PHE A 179 -7.14 7.21 2.22
C PHE A 179 -6.74 8.02 3.44
N ARG A 180 -7.61 8.10 4.44
CA ARG A 180 -7.36 8.87 5.67
C ARG A 180 -7.28 7.93 6.86
N GLY A 181 -6.23 8.08 7.67
CA GLY A 181 -6.09 7.29 8.89
C GLY A 181 -7.25 7.54 9.84
N SER A 182 -7.84 6.47 10.35
CA SER A 182 -8.86 6.54 11.39
C SER A 182 -8.22 6.49 12.77
N LEU A 183 -8.45 7.52 13.57
CA LEU A 183 -7.98 7.57 14.97
C LEU A 183 -8.85 6.71 15.92
N SER A 184 -9.95 6.13 15.43
CA SER A 184 -10.86 5.33 16.26
C SER A 184 -10.30 3.94 16.60
N CYS A 185 -9.21 3.51 15.97
CA CYS A 185 -8.63 2.19 16.17
C CYS A 185 -7.52 2.23 17.24
N SER A 186 -7.78 1.57 18.37
CA SER A 186 -6.79 1.29 19.42
C SER A 186 -6.83 -0.21 19.76
N PRO A 187 -5.70 -0.94 19.68
CA PRO A 187 -4.35 -0.45 19.39
C PRO A 187 -4.17 -0.03 17.92
N LEU A 188 -3.18 0.83 17.67
CA LEU A 188 -2.75 1.21 16.33
C LEU A 188 -2.06 0.02 15.63
N PRO A 189 -2.17 -0.08 14.29
CA PRO A 189 -1.50 -1.14 13.54
C PRO A 189 0.02 -1.00 13.62
N THR A 190 0.70 -2.13 13.50
CA THR A 190 2.13 -2.23 13.22
C THR A 190 2.47 -1.75 11.80
N LEU A 191 3.76 -1.59 11.51
CA LEU A 191 4.23 -1.16 10.18
C LEU A 191 3.86 -2.17 9.08
N GLY A 192 3.99 -3.47 9.36
CA GLY A 192 3.63 -4.54 8.43
C GLY A 192 2.11 -4.64 8.17
N GLU A 193 1.28 -4.49 9.21
CA GLU A 193 -0.19 -4.44 9.04
C GLU A 193 -0.62 -3.21 8.24
N THR A 194 -0.01 -2.06 8.51
CA THR A 194 -0.27 -0.81 7.80
C THR A 194 0.06 -0.93 6.31
N ALA A 195 1.23 -1.50 5.97
CA ALA A 195 1.64 -1.70 4.59
C ALA A 195 0.68 -2.62 3.82
N ARG A 196 0.30 -3.76 4.41
CA ARG A 196 -0.66 -4.71 3.81
C ARG A 196 -2.05 -4.09 3.64
N ALA A 197 -2.55 -3.39 4.65
CA ALA A 197 -3.85 -2.72 4.61
C ALA A 197 -3.91 -1.63 3.52
N LEU A 198 -2.89 -0.78 3.42
CA LEU A 198 -2.83 0.25 2.38
C LEU A 198 -2.74 -0.37 0.98
N LEU A 199 -1.87 -1.36 0.79
CA LEU A 199 -1.76 -2.05 -0.50
C LEU A 199 -3.09 -2.66 -0.91
N TYR A 200 -3.79 -3.32 0.01
CA TYR A 200 -5.11 -3.90 -0.24
C TYR A 200 -6.13 -2.85 -0.69
N LEU A 201 -6.25 -1.72 0.02
CA LEU A 201 -7.19 -0.65 -0.33
C LEU A 201 -6.87 -0.01 -1.68
N ILE A 202 -5.59 0.23 -1.97
CA ILE A 202 -5.15 0.79 -3.25
C ILE A 202 -5.61 -0.12 -4.39
N VAL A 203 -5.40 -1.43 -4.27
CA VAL A 203 -5.76 -2.41 -5.30
C VAL A 203 -7.28 -2.51 -5.44
N GLU A 204 -7.99 -2.64 -4.32
CA GLU A 204 -9.44 -2.77 -4.30
C GLU A 204 -10.14 -1.56 -4.92
N GLU A 205 -9.81 -0.33 -4.50
CA GLU A 205 -10.42 0.87 -5.07
C GLU A 205 -10.04 1.05 -6.55
N SER A 206 -8.79 0.77 -6.91
CA SER A 206 -8.34 0.88 -8.30
C SER A 206 -9.09 -0.09 -9.22
N PHE A 207 -9.30 -1.33 -8.77
CA PHE A 207 -10.01 -2.33 -9.57
C PHE A 207 -11.49 -2.03 -9.68
N TYR A 208 -12.10 -1.50 -8.62
CA TYR A 208 -13.46 -0.99 -8.66
C TYR A 208 -13.62 0.09 -9.74
N HIS A 209 -12.74 1.10 -9.74
CA HIS A 209 -12.79 2.19 -10.73
C HIS A 209 -12.43 1.74 -12.15
N ALA A 210 -11.55 0.75 -12.31
CA ALA A 210 -11.22 0.18 -13.61
C ALA A 210 -12.26 -0.84 -14.12
N ASN A 211 -13.35 -1.07 -13.37
CA ASN A 211 -14.37 -2.08 -13.68
C ASN A 211 -13.77 -3.47 -13.95
N VAL A 212 -12.82 -3.85 -13.09
CA VAL A 212 -12.21 -5.17 -13.10
C VAL A 212 -12.67 -5.94 -11.87
N SER A 213 -13.03 -7.20 -12.08
CA SER A 213 -13.33 -8.11 -10.97
C SER A 213 -12.02 -8.42 -10.24
N GLY A 214 -11.88 -7.87 -9.04
CA GLY A 214 -10.75 -8.14 -8.16
C GLY A 214 -10.96 -9.35 -7.28
N ASP A 215 -9.86 -9.98 -6.88
CA ASP A 215 -9.85 -11.02 -5.85
C ASP A 215 -10.04 -10.33 -4.48
N ILE A 216 -11.27 -10.06 -4.07
CA ILE A 216 -11.54 -9.29 -2.84
C ILE A 216 -11.56 -10.22 -1.62
N ALA A 217 -10.53 -10.11 -0.77
CA ALA A 217 -10.47 -10.84 0.50
C ALA A 217 -11.17 -10.12 1.67
N ARG A 218 -12.34 -10.60 2.08
CA ARG A 218 -13.16 -9.99 3.15
C ARG A 218 -12.41 -9.71 4.47
N PRO A 219 -11.53 -10.60 5.00
CA PRO A 219 -10.77 -10.32 6.20
C PRO A 219 -9.87 -9.08 6.06
N LEU A 220 -9.13 -8.99 4.95
CA LEU A 220 -8.26 -7.85 4.65
C LEU A 220 -9.06 -6.56 4.44
N SER A 221 -10.21 -6.63 3.76
CA SER A 221 -11.12 -5.49 3.63
C SER A 221 -11.56 -4.95 4.99
N LYS A 222 -11.95 -5.83 5.92
CA LYS A 222 -12.35 -5.41 7.27
C LYS A 222 -11.18 -4.78 8.02
N GLN A 223 -10.01 -5.40 7.97
CA GLN A 223 -8.80 -4.89 8.64
C GLN A 223 -8.40 -3.53 8.09
N ALA A 224 -8.34 -3.38 6.76
CA ALA A 224 -7.90 -2.14 6.15
C ALA A 224 -8.86 -0.98 6.43
N ARG A 225 -10.17 -1.25 6.42
CA ARG A 225 -11.20 -0.25 6.78
C ARG A 225 -11.29 0.06 8.27
N ALA A 226 -10.73 -0.80 9.14
CA ALA A 226 -10.58 -0.44 10.54
C ALA A 226 -9.51 0.65 10.75
N TYR A 227 -8.48 0.67 9.88
CA TYR A 227 -7.35 1.60 10.00
C TYR A 227 -7.47 2.84 9.11
N PHE A 228 -8.16 2.72 7.97
CA PHE A 228 -8.27 3.79 6.99
C PHE A 228 -9.70 3.97 6.52
N ASN A 229 -10.15 5.22 6.56
CA ASN A 229 -11.34 5.66 5.83
C ASN A 229 -10.96 5.82 4.37
N SER A 230 -11.79 5.29 3.50
CA SER A 230 -11.54 5.20 2.07
C SER A 230 -12.63 5.98 1.32
N SER A 231 -12.36 6.41 0.09
CA SER A 231 -13.36 7.16 -0.68
C SER A 231 -14.63 6.32 -0.96
N LEU A 232 -14.49 4.99 -0.92
CA LEU A 232 -15.59 4.02 -1.01
C LEU A 232 -16.35 3.79 0.30
N SER A 233 -15.88 4.31 1.45
CA SER A 233 -16.48 4.04 2.76
C SER A 233 -17.62 5.01 3.08
N ASP A 234 -18.76 4.76 2.45
CA ASP A 234 -20.08 4.62 3.07
C ASP A 234 -20.99 3.96 1.98
N TYR A 235 -21.71 2.88 2.29
CA TYR A 235 -22.70 2.19 1.42
C TYR A 235 -22.31 1.19 0.30
N SER A 236 -21.05 0.93 -0.03
CA SER A 236 -20.75 0.08 -1.22
C SER A 236 -20.70 -1.44 -1.00
N TYR A 237 -20.57 -1.95 0.24
CA TYR A 237 -20.45 -3.40 0.51
C TYR A 237 -21.77 -4.18 0.55
N LEU A 238 -22.93 -3.52 0.43
CA LEU A 238 -24.24 -4.16 0.46
C LEU A 238 -24.90 -4.35 -0.92
N LYS A 239 -24.34 -3.81 -2.01
CA LYS A 239 -24.86 -4.12 -3.35
C LYS A 239 -24.30 -5.43 -3.86
N LYS A 240 -24.92 -6.53 -3.40
CA LYS A 240 -25.12 -7.73 -4.21
C LYS A 240 -25.43 -7.32 -5.65
N ARG A 241 -24.89 -8.06 -6.62
CA ARG A 241 -25.45 -8.15 -7.98
C ARG A 241 -26.98 -8.22 -7.87
N GLY A 242 -27.66 -7.17 -8.29
CA GLY A 242 -29.09 -7.00 -8.15
C GLY A 242 -29.49 -5.70 -8.84
N THR A 243 -30.28 -5.86 -9.90
CA THR A 243 -31.02 -4.86 -10.68
C THR A 243 -31.06 -3.44 -10.09
N PHE A 244 -30.68 -2.46 -10.92
CA PHE A 244 -30.92 -1.04 -10.64
C PHE A 244 -32.41 -0.80 -10.36
N PRO A 245 -32.79 -0.13 -9.26
CA PRO A 245 -34.14 0.38 -9.11
C PRO A 245 -34.32 1.58 -10.05
N SER A 246 -35.38 1.56 -10.84
CA SER A 246 -35.68 2.50 -11.93
C SER A 246 -36.06 3.92 -11.50
N ASN A 247 -35.94 4.27 -10.22
CA ASN A 247 -36.51 5.51 -9.68
C ASN A 247 -35.49 6.53 -9.15
N LEU A 248 -34.19 6.25 -9.17
CA LEU A 248 -33.18 7.19 -8.65
C LEU A 248 -33.11 8.50 -9.46
N THR A 249 -33.46 8.45 -10.74
CA THR A 249 -33.48 9.62 -11.64
C THR A 249 -34.57 10.61 -11.24
N ASN A 250 -35.74 10.13 -10.78
CA ASN A 250 -36.89 10.98 -10.44
C ASN A 250 -36.70 11.69 -9.10
N GLU A 251 -35.99 11.07 -8.14
CA GLU A 251 -35.66 11.71 -6.86
C GLU A 251 -34.61 12.82 -7.02
N LEU A 252 -33.60 12.60 -7.87
CA LEU A 252 -32.60 13.62 -8.20
C LEU A 252 -33.21 14.78 -8.99
N GLU A 253 -34.12 14.51 -9.92
CA GLU A 253 -34.83 15.55 -10.66
C GLU A 253 -35.77 16.36 -9.76
N GLY A 254 -36.43 15.71 -8.79
CA GLY A 254 -37.25 16.37 -7.77
C GLY A 254 -36.44 17.29 -6.87
N PHE A 255 -35.30 16.81 -6.37
CA PHE A 255 -34.39 17.61 -5.54
C PHE A 255 -33.82 18.82 -6.30
N MET A 256 -33.43 18.64 -7.57
CA MET A 256 -32.93 19.72 -8.41
C MET A 256 -34.01 20.76 -8.74
N LYS A 257 -35.27 20.33 -8.93
CA LYS A 257 -36.40 21.24 -9.15
C LYS A 257 -36.74 22.06 -7.90
N GLU A 258 -36.68 21.47 -6.71
CA GLU A 258 -36.86 22.21 -5.46
C GLU A 258 -35.73 23.20 -5.17
N LEU A 259 -34.49 22.87 -5.54
CA LEU A 259 -33.34 23.73 -5.27
C LEU A 259 -33.23 24.95 -6.21
N LEU A 260 -33.80 24.85 -7.42
CA LEU A 260 -33.63 25.86 -8.47
C LEU A 260 -34.86 26.75 -8.69
N PHE A 261 -36.05 26.33 -8.24
CA PHE A 261 -37.31 27.03 -8.52
C PHE A 261 -38.15 27.35 -7.27
N ARG A 262 -37.54 27.28 -6.07
CA ARG A 262 -38.04 27.90 -4.84
C ARG A 262 -37.00 28.89 -4.32
#